data_AF-A0AAW0WDZ7-F1
#
_entry.id   AF-A0AAW0WDZ7-F1
#
_cell.length_a   1.000
_cell.length_b   1.000
_cell.length_c   1.000
_cell.angle_alpha   90.00
_cell.angle_beta   90.00
_cell.angle_gamma   90.00
#
_symmetry.space_group_name_H-M   'P 1'
#
loop_
_entity.id
_entity.type
_entity.pdbx_description
1 polymer ?
#
loop_
_entity_poly.entity_id
_entity_poly.type
_entity_poly.pdbx_seq_one_letter_code
_entity_poly.pdbx_strand_id
1 'polypeptide(L)'
;MCVSNVRLAADAYLVCLHHALTTEKEEVLGLLVGEFSEGTEVVCDIHSAVTLRRSDKRKDRVEISPEMLIEAQQRAEQMSASSGQELHIVGWYHSHPHITVWPSDIVTY
;
A
#
# COMPACT_ATOMS: atom_id res chain seq x y z
N MET A 1 -2.18 16.75 10.46
CA MET A 1 -3.52 16.17 10.71
C MET A 1 -3.34 14.71 11.05
N CYS A 2 -4.15 14.16 11.95
CA CYS A 2 -4.12 12.74 12.30
C CYS A 2 -5.29 12.04 11.59
N VAL A 3 -5.05 10.89 10.96
CA VAL A 3 -6.12 10.08 10.35
C VAL A 3 -6.90 9.42 11.48
N SER A 4 -8.21 9.62 11.51
CA SER A 4 -9.10 9.06 12.52
C SER A 4 -9.54 7.65 12.16
N ASN A 5 -9.80 7.39 10.89
CA ASN A 5 -10.28 6.11 10.39
C ASN A 5 -9.67 5.77 9.03
N VAL A 6 -9.43 4.48 8.79
CA VAL A 6 -8.99 3.94 7.50
C VAL A 6 -10.04 2.94 7.03
N ARG A 7 -10.56 3.15 5.82
CA ARG A 7 -11.54 2.28 5.18
C ARG A 7 -10.89 1.62 3.98
N LEU A 8 -10.81 0.29 4.02
CA LEU A 8 -10.23 -0.51 2.96
C LEU A 8 -11.33 -1.14 2.10
N ALA A 9 -11.37 -0.80 0.81
CA ALA A 9 -12.28 -1.46 -0.13
C ALA A 9 -11.98 -2.96 -0.20
N ALA A 10 -13.04 -3.77 -0.37
CA ALA A 10 -12.91 -5.24 -0.43
C ALA A 10 -11.99 -5.69 -1.58
N ASP A 11 -12.02 -4.99 -2.71
CA ASP A 11 -11.19 -5.28 -3.86
C ASP A 11 -9.70 -5.01 -3.57
N ALA A 12 -9.40 -3.88 -2.91
CA ALA A 12 -8.06 -3.56 -2.45
C ALA A 12 -7.55 -4.59 -1.43
N TYR A 13 -8.41 -5.00 -0.49
CA TYR A 13 -8.10 -6.07 0.45
C TYR A 13 -7.75 -7.39 -0.25
N LEU A 14 -8.54 -7.78 -1.27
CA LEU A 14 -8.29 -9.01 -2.02
C LEU A 14 -6.96 -8.97 -2.77
N VAL A 15 -6.60 -7.83 -3.36
CA VAL A 15 -5.29 -7.62 -3.99
C VAL A 15 -4.16 -7.77 -2.97
N CYS A 16 -4.26 -7.11 -1.81
CA CYS A 16 -3.27 -7.21 -0.74
C CYS A 16 -3.12 -8.64 -0.23
N LEU A 17 -4.24 -9.34 0.00
CA LEU A 17 -4.25 -10.71 0.48
C LEU A 17 -3.63 -11.67 -0.54
N HIS A 18 -4.05 -11.57 -1.80
CA HIS A 18 -3.48 -12.41 -2.86
C HIS A 18 -1.98 -12.16 -3.00
N HIS A 19 -1.55 -10.90 -2.95
CA HIS A 19 -0.12 -10.55 -3.01
C HIS A 19 0.65 -11.15 -1.83
N ALA A 20 0.15 -11.02 -0.61
CA ALA A 20 0.75 -11.59 0.59
C ALA A 20 0.89 -13.13 0.53
N LEU A 21 -0.02 -13.80 -0.19
CA LEU A 21 0.00 -15.26 -0.37
C LEU A 21 0.84 -15.73 -1.57
N THR A 22 1.43 -14.83 -2.35
CA THR A 22 2.27 -15.23 -3.50
C THR A 22 3.56 -15.94 -3.09
N THR A 23 4.06 -15.67 -1.88
CA THR A 23 5.30 -16.24 -1.36
C THR A 23 5.26 -16.31 0.16
N GLU A 24 5.74 -17.43 0.70
CA GLU A 24 5.96 -17.63 2.14
C GLU A 24 7.43 -17.39 2.53
N LYS A 25 8.32 -17.21 1.54
CA LYS A 25 9.77 -17.17 1.75
C LYS A 25 10.31 -15.78 2.03
N GLU A 26 9.60 -14.76 1.57
CA GLU A 26 10.04 -13.36 1.62
C GLU A 26 8.84 -12.43 1.83
N GLU A 27 9.11 -11.27 2.41
CA GLU A 27 8.09 -10.23 2.59
C GLU A 27 7.80 -9.54 1.26
N VAL A 28 6.52 -9.38 0.93
CA VAL A 28 6.05 -8.58 -0.20
C VAL A 28 5.74 -7.15 0.23
N LEU A 29 5.72 -6.23 -0.72
CA LEU A 29 5.44 -4.80 -0.50
C LEU A 29 4.46 -4.27 -1.54
N GLY A 30 3.56 -3.40 -1.13
CA GLY A 30 2.79 -2.62 -2.08
C GLY A 30 2.38 -1.26 -1.53
N LEU A 31 1.84 -0.44 -2.44
CA LEU A 31 1.34 0.89 -2.15
C LEU A 31 -0.19 0.88 -2.20
N LEU A 32 -0.79 1.71 -1.36
CA LEU A 32 -2.24 1.86 -1.24
C LEU A 32 -2.64 3.15 -1.94
N VAL A 33 -3.66 3.06 -2.79
CA VAL A 33 -4.18 4.17 -3.58
C VAL A 33 -5.58 4.50 -3.10
N GLY A 34 -5.80 5.77 -2.80
CA GLY A 34 -7.01 6.23 -2.16
C GLY A 34 -7.15 7.74 -2.15
N GLU A 35 -8.11 8.21 -1.38
CA GLU A 35 -8.36 9.63 -1.13
C GLU A 35 -8.50 9.91 0.37
N PHE A 36 -8.29 11.18 0.73
CA PHE A 36 -8.55 11.66 2.08
C PHE A 36 -9.81 12.50 2.06
N SER A 37 -10.82 12.08 2.81
CA SER A 37 -12.04 12.84 3.01
C SER A 37 -11.90 13.72 4.25
N GLU A 38 -11.93 15.03 4.06
CA GLU A 38 -11.92 16.02 5.14
C GLU A 38 -13.37 16.36 5.54
N GLY A 39 -13.82 15.82 6.67
CA GLY A 39 -15.10 16.14 7.29
C GLY A 39 -14.93 16.59 8.75
N THR A 40 -15.84 16.16 9.63
CA THR A 40 -15.66 16.26 11.09
C THR A 40 -14.48 15.41 11.59
N GLU A 41 -14.14 14.35 10.86
CA GLU A 41 -12.99 13.48 11.09
C GLU A 41 -12.23 13.30 9.77
N VAL A 42 -10.92 13.06 9.84
CA VAL A 42 -10.10 12.74 8.67
C VAL A 42 -10.19 11.25 8.41
N VAL A 43 -10.82 10.87 7.30
CA VAL A 43 -10.98 9.48 6.89
C VAL A 43 -10.13 9.21 5.66
N CYS A 44 -9.37 8.11 5.67
CA CYS A 44 -8.62 7.61 4.52
C CYS A 44 -9.40 6.48 3.86
N ASP A 45 -9.92 6.72 2.66
CA ASP A 45 -10.63 5.75 1.86
C ASP A 45 -9.68 5.14 0.83
N ILE A 46 -9.37 3.85 0.99
CA ILE A 46 -8.46 3.10 0.11
C ILE A 46 -9.29 2.34 -0.91
N HIS A 47 -9.14 2.70 -2.18
CA HIS A 47 -9.88 2.12 -3.29
C HIS A 47 -9.14 0.96 -3.96
N SER A 48 -7.81 1.04 -4.04
CA SER A 48 -7.00 0.06 -4.76
C SER A 48 -5.60 -0.09 -4.15
N ALA A 49 -4.87 -1.10 -4.59
CA ALA A 49 -3.50 -1.37 -4.17
C ALA A 49 -2.60 -1.67 -5.37
N VAL A 50 -1.40 -1.11 -5.37
CA VAL A 50 -0.36 -1.36 -6.38
C VAL A 50 0.69 -2.28 -5.77
N THR A 51 0.80 -3.50 -6.31
CA THR A 51 1.84 -4.45 -5.92
C THR A 51 3.20 -3.98 -6.43
N LEU A 52 4.19 -3.89 -5.55
CA LEU A 52 5.57 -3.56 -5.95
C LEU A 52 6.39 -4.84 -6.09
N ARG A 53 7.17 -4.91 -7.16
CA ARG A 53 8.12 -6.00 -7.36
C ARG A 53 9.44 -5.61 -6.71
N ARG A 54 9.84 -6.33 -5.65
CA ARG A 54 11.12 -6.10 -4.98
C ARG A 54 12.29 -6.24 -5.96
N SER A 55 13.14 -5.23 -5.99
CA SER A 55 14.43 -5.23 -6.69
C SER A 55 15.56 -5.81 -5.83
N ASP A 56 15.50 -5.65 -4.50
CA ASP A 56 16.49 -6.17 -3.55
C ASP A 56 15.95 -7.36 -2.72
N LYS A 57 16.74 -8.44 -2.66
CA LYS A 57 16.43 -9.74 -2.03
C LYS A 57 17.01 -9.88 -0.61
N ARG A 58 17.51 -8.80 -0.01
CA ARG A 58 18.00 -8.83 1.37
C ARG A 58 16.84 -9.10 2.34
N LYS A 59 17.06 -10.04 3.26
CA LYS A 59 16.18 -10.29 4.40
C LYS A 59 16.08 -8.99 5.21
N ASP A 60 14.86 -8.60 5.58
CA ASP A 60 14.57 -7.54 6.56
C ASP A 60 14.74 -6.09 6.11
N ARG A 61 14.81 -5.82 4.79
CA ARG A 61 14.79 -4.44 4.25
C ARG A 61 13.99 -4.36 2.94
N VAL A 62 12.94 -3.56 2.95
CA VAL A 62 11.90 -3.46 1.91
C VAL A 62 11.90 -2.05 1.30
N GLU A 63 13.03 -1.62 0.73
CA GLU A 63 13.16 -0.24 0.21
C GLU A 63 12.26 0.02 -1.00
N ILE A 64 11.54 1.14 -0.97
CA ILE A 64 10.84 1.67 -2.14
C ILE A 64 11.82 2.58 -2.88
N SER A 65 12.25 2.17 -4.08
CA SER A 65 13.09 3.02 -4.92
C SER A 65 12.27 4.19 -5.51
N PRO A 66 12.91 5.33 -5.83
CA PRO A 66 12.22 6.46 -6.45
C PRO A 66 11.51 6.09 -7.75
N GLU A 67 12.07 5.18 -8.54
CA GLU A 67 11.47 4.70 -9.79
C GLU A 67 10.17 3.94 -9.54
N MET A 68 10.12 3.13 -8.47
CA MET A 68 8.91 2.42 -8.07
C MET A 68 7.82 3.37 -7.57
N LEU A 69 8.18 4.45 -6.88
CA LEU A 69 7.23 5.51 -6.51
C LEU A 69 6.65 6.20 -7.75
N ILE A 70 7.49 6.52 -8.73
CA ILE A 70 7.04 7.16 -9.98
C ILE A 70 6.08 6.24 -10.74
N GLU A 71 6.41 4.95 -10.89
CA GLU A 71 5.54 3.98 -11.57
C GLU A 71 4.20 3.81 -10.83
N ALA A 72 4.24 3.75 -9.50
CA ALA A 72 3.02 3.66 -8.70
C ALA A 72 2.17 4.93 -8.80
N GLN A 73 2.79 6.11 -8.85
CA GLN A 73 2.10 7.38 -9.02
C GLN A 73 1.41 7.45 -10.39
N GLN A 74 2.09 7.02 -11.46
CA GLN A 74 1.50 6.93 -12.79
C GLN A 74 0.28 5.99 -12.82
N ARG A 75 0.34 4.86 -12.09
CA ARG A 75 -0.82 3.97 -11.94
C ARG A 75 -1.96 4.63 -11.17
N ALA A 76 -1.66 5.37 -10.11
CA ALA A 76 -2.67 6.13 -9.36
C ALA A 76 -3.35 7.19 -10.25
N GLU A 77 -2.59 7.91 -11.07
CA GLU A 77 -3.11 8.88 -12.04
C GLU A 77 -4.02 8.23 -13.10
N GLN A 78 -3.64 7.06 -13.61
CA GLN A 78 -4.48 6.31 -14.55
C GLN A 78 -5.80 5.86 -13.90
N MET A 79 -5.74 5.38 -12.65
CA MET A 79 -6.93 5.00 -11.89
C MET A 79 -7.84 6.21 -11.66
N SER A 80 -7.26 7.34 -11.24
CA SER A 80 -7.93 8.63 -11.06
C SER A 80 -8.67 9.08 -12.33
N ALA A 81 -8.00 9.01 -13.48
CA ALA A 81 -8.60 9.36 -14.77
C ALA A 81 -9.78 8.44 -15.15
N SER A 82 -9.73 7.16 -14.78
CA SER A 82 -10.78 6.18 -15.10
C SER A 82 -11.98 6.22 -14.14
N SER A 83 -11.77 6.54 -12.87
CA SER A 83 -12.80 6.62 -11.84
C SER A 83 -13.50 7.98 -11.79
N GLY A 84 -12.85 9.03 -12.31
CA GLY A 84 -13.32 10.41 -12.18
C GLY A 84 -13.15 10.99 -10.78
N GLN A 85 -12.37 10.33 -9.91
CA GLN A 85 -12.03 10.78 -8.56
C GLN A 85 -10.54 11.07 -8.47
N GLU A 86 -10.14 12.09 -7.72
CA GLU A 86 -8.73 12.41 -7.53
C GLU A 86 -8.08 11.45 -6.52
N LEU A 87 -7.38 10.44 -7.05
CA LEU A 87 -6.72 9.41 -6.25
C LEU A 87 -5.22 9.68 -6.10
N HIS A 88 -4.69 9.39 -4.91
CA HIS A 88 -3.28 9.53 -4.56
C HIS A 88 -2.75 8.29 -3.84
N ILE A 89 -1.41 8.20 -3.72
CA ILE A 89 -0.79 7.23 -2.82
C ILE A 89 -1.01 7.68 -1.38
N VAL A 90 -1.75 6.89 -0.60
CA VAL A 90 -2.18 7.23 0.77
C VAL A 90 -1.47 6.40 1.84
N GLY A 91 -0.78 5.34 1.45
CA GLY A 91 -0.08 4.47 2.38
C GLY A 91 0.63 3.31 1.68
N TRP A 92 1.10 2.36 2.49
CA TRP A 92 1.81 1.18 2.04
C TRP A 92 1.48 -0.02 2.91
N TYR A 93 1.72 -1.22 2.39
CA TYR A 93 1.54 -2.47 3.13
C TYR A 93 2.68 -3.42 2.83
N HIS A 94 2.94 -4.33 3.76
CA HIS A 94 3.85 -5.46 3.56
C HIS A 94 3.29 -6.70 4.27
N SER A 95 3.85 -7.87 3.94
CA SER A 95 3.48 -9.15 4.56
C SER A 95 4.52 -9.60 5.58
N HIS A 96 4.07 -10.34 6.59
CA HIS A 96 4.89 -10.95 7.63
C HIS A 96 4.76 -12.49 7.60
N PRO A 97 5.41 -13.20 6.65
CA PRO A 97 5.32 -14.65 6.59
C PRO A 97 6.00 -15.28 7.81
N HIS A 98 5.30 -16.19 8.48
CA HIS A 98 5.79 -16.93 9.65
C HIS A 98 6.24 -16.08 10.85
N ILE A 99 5.87 -14.80 10.92
CA ILE A 99 6.12 -13.91 12.06
C ILE A 99 4.83 -13.22 12.51
N THR A 100 4.87 -12.49 13.62
CA THR A 100 3.69 -11.82 14.17
C THR A 100 3.28 -10.60 13.36
N VAL A 101 2.01 -10.21 13.44
CA VAL A 101 1.47 -9.00 12.77
C VAL A 101 1.95 -7.68 13.37
N TRP A 102 2.63 -7.72 14.52
CA TRP A 102 3.11 -6.53 15.19
C TRP A 102 4.24 -5.86 14.38
N PRO A 103 4.22 -4.52 14.24
CA PRO A 103 5.34 -3.81 13.64
C PRO A 103 6.63 -4.09 14.40
N SER A 104 7.71 -4.38 13.69
CA SER A 104 9.04 -4.46 14.27
C SER A 104 9.62 -3.05 14.51
N ASP A 105 10.67 -2.96 15.34
CA ASP A 105 11.36 -1.69 15.62
C ASP A 105 11.98 -1.05 14.35
N ILE A 106 12.15 -1.83 13.28
CA ILE A 106 12.71 -1.43 11.98
C ILE A 106 11.60 -1.32 10.91
N VAL A 107 10.34 -1.09 11.29
CA VAL A 107 9.30 -0.65 10.34
C VAL A 107 9.44 0.85 10.14
N THR A 108 10.54 1.27 9.51
CA THR A 108 10.80 2.68 9.18
C THR A 108 11.25 2.80 7.72
N TYR A 109 10.53 3.63 6.97
CA TYR A 109 10.99 4.28 5.73
C TYR A 109 10.99 5.78 5.96
#